data_AF-A0A285GP64-F1
#
_entry.id   AF-A0A285GP64-F1
#
_cell.length_a   1.000
_cell.length_b   1.000
_cell.length_c   1.000
_cell.angle_alpha   90.00
_cell.angle_beta   90.00
_cell.angle_gamma   90.00
#
_symmetry.space_group_name_H-M   'P 1'
#
loop_
_entity.id
_entity.type
_entity.pdbx_description
1 polymer ?
#
loop_
_entity_poly.entity_id
_entity_poly.type
_entity_poly.pdbx_seq_one_letter_code
_entity_poly.pdbx_strand_id
1 'polypeptide(L)'
;MIISWNVTRRCNLYCKHCYRDSGPEVQSNELTTEEAKKLLKEVAQAGFKIMIFSGGEPLLRDDIYELIAYAKSLEMRPVLGTNGTLITLEVAKKLKDSGLARAGISLDSTQAELHDRFRGGEGSWLKSIEGIKNCQAVGLETQINTTITKRNYNELEEITDLAVKLGAKAHHPFFLVPTGRGKEIEKESLRAKRYEEMIHRILDKSQEVEIELKPTCAPQFVPIAKRRGLKMRFSRGCIAGVGYCCILPDGDVHICPYLPVKVANVLEKPFTDIWEENRVFKELRSMDYKGNCGKCEDLDICGGCRARAYYYSKGDYLAEEPWCYKAIDSEDYTAKS
;
A
#
# COMPACT_ATOMS: atom_id res chain seq x y z
N MET A 1 12.99 -7.38 -4.34
CA MET A 1 11.53 -7.24 -4.56
C MET A 1 10.81 -6.99 -3.24
N ILE A 2 9.55 -6.56 -3.28
CA ILE A 2 8.72 -6.20 -2.11
C ILE A 2 7.46 -7.05 -2.14
N ILE A 3 6.98 -7.55 -1.01
CA ILE A 3 5.70 -8.27 -0.92
C ILE A 3 4.95 -7.78 0.32
N SER A 4 3.62 -7.77 0.23
CA SER A 4 2.79 -7.59 1.42
C SER A 4 1.99 -8.85 1.71
N TRP A 5 1.89 -9.20 2.98
CA TRP A 5 1.04 -10.29 3.43
C TRP A 5 0.00 -9.74 4.39
N ASN A 6 -1.27 -9.93 4.05
CA ASN A 6 -2.39 -9.70 4.94
C ASN A 6 -2.50 -10.91 5.85
N VAL A 7 -2.02 -10.79 7.09
CA VAL A 7 -1.87 -11.93 8.01
C VAL A 7 -3.17 -12.34 8.70
N THR A 8 -4.14 -11.43 8.73
CA THR A 8 -5.47 -11.59 9.31
C THR A 8 -6.49 -10.74 8.55
N ARG A 9 -7.78 -11.09 8.63
CA ARG A 9 -8.88 -10.17 8.25
C ARG A 9 -9.46 -9.40 9.44
N ARG A 10 -9.16 -9.81 10.68
CA ARG A 10 -9.67 -9.16 11.91
C ARG A 10 -9.08 -7.77 12.04
N CYS A 11 -9.90 -6.79 12.38
CA CYS A 11 -9.45 -5.42 12.63
C CYS A 11 -10.28 -4.80 13.74
N ASN A 12 -9.65 -4.04 14.63
CA ASN A 12 -10.35 -3.33 15.71
C ASN A 12 -11.02 -2.02 15.23
N LEU A 13 -10.95 -1.71 13.93
CA LEU A 13 -11.57 -0.56 13.29
C LEU A 13 -12.42 -0.98 12.07
N TYR A 14 -13.28 -0.08 11.59
CA TYR A 14 -14.15 -0.32 10.44
C TYR A 14 -14.06 0.82 9.41
N CYS A 15 -12.88 0.97 8.78
CA CYS A 15 -12.61 2.10 7.89
C CYS A 15 -13.47 2.07 6.61
N LYS A 16 -13.90 3.25 6.15
CA LYS A 16 -14.73 3.43 4.94
C LYS A 16 -14.01 3.07 3.64
N HIS A 17 -12.67 3.15 3.63
CA HIS A 17 -11.84 2.91 2.45
C HIS A 17 -11.14 1.54 2.48
N CYS A 18 -11.52 0.66 3.41
CA CYS A 18 -10.81 -0.59 3.63
C CYS A 18 -10.87 -1.48 2.38
N TYR A 19 -9.71 -1.78 1.81
CA TYR A 19 -9.59 -2.59 0.60
C TYR A 19 -9.81 -4.10 0.83
N ARG A 20 -9.91 -4.54 2.10
CA ARG A 20 -10.07 -5.96 2.51
C ARG A 20 -11.40 -6.32 3.13
N ASP A 21 -12.27 -5.33 3.32
CA ASP A 21 -13.53 -5.51 4.07
C ASP A 21 -13.29 -6.07 5.48
N SER A 22 -12.16 -5.72 6.09
CA SER A 22 -11.79 -6.15 7.45
C SER A 22 -12.68 -5.50 8.51
N GLY A 23 -12.76 -6.10 9.69
CA GLY A 23 -13.53 -5.55 10.80
C GLY A 23 -13.49 -6.42 12.04
N PRO A 24 -14.15 -5.97 13.14
CA PRO A 24 -14.10 -6.66 14.42
C PRO A 24 -14.74 -8.06 14.37
N GLU A 25 -15.85 -8.17 13.65
CA GLU A 25 -16.68 -9.38 13.58
C GLU A 25 -16.28 -10.35 12.46
N VAL A 26 -15.17 -10.09 11.76
CA VAL A 26 -14.78 -10.91 10.62
C VAL A 26 -14.03 -12.15 11.09
N GLN A 27 -14.59 -13.33 10.81
CA GLN A 27 -13.85 -14.57 10.92
C GLN A 27 -12.92 -14.75 9.70
N SER A 28 -11.76 -15.34 9.95
CA SER A 28 -10.76 -15.58 8.93
C SER A 28 -10.16 -16.96 9.10
N ASN A 29 -10.12 -17.72 8.01
CA ASN A 29 -9.24 -18.88 7.91
C ASN A 29 -7.84 -18.35 7.64
N GLU A 30 -7.05 -18.23 8.68
CA GLU A 30 -5.69 -17.69 8.64
C GLU A 30 -4.70 -18.85 8.56
N LEU A 31 -3.58 -18.67 7.84
CA LEU A 31 -2.45 -19.60 7.89
C LEU A 31 -2.04 -19.82 9.35
N THR A 32 -1.79 -21.07 9.71
CA THR A 32 -1.16 -21.43 10.98
C THR A 32 0.25 -20.86 11.07
N THR A 33 0.84 -20.82 12.26
CA THR A 33 2.22 -20.36 12.46
C THR A 33 3.24 -21.14 11.62
N GLU A 34 3.04 -22.45 11.45
CA GLU A 34 3.95 -23.30 10.67
C GLU A 34 3.80 -23.07 9.16
N GLU A 35 2.57 -22.93 8.66
CA GLU A 35 2.32 -22.54 7.26
C GLU A 35 2.87 -21.14 6.96
N ALA A 36 2.72 -20.21 7.91
CA ALA A 36 3.26 -18.86 7.84
C ALA A 36 4.78 -18.84 7.73
N LYS A 37 5.49 -19.61 8.57
CA LYS A 37 6.96 -19.73 8.50
C LYS A 37 7.39 -20.36 7.17
N LYS A 38 6.71 -21.43 6.73
CA LYS A 38 6.96 -22.04 5.42
C LYS A 38 6.84 -21.00 4.31
N LEU A 39 5.75 -20.22 4.32
CA LEU A 39 5.54 -19.13 3.37
C LEU A 39 6.69 -18.11 3.39
N LEU A 40 7.08 -17.62 4.57
CA LEU A 40 8.16 -16.63 4.71
C LEU A 40 9.47 -17.15 4.11
N LYS A 41 9.79 -18.43 4.33
CA LYS A 41 10.97 -19.09 3.74
C LYS A 41 10.92 -19.12 2.22
N GLU A 42 9.79 -19.55 1.64
CA GLU A 42 9.63 -19.61 0.18
C GLU A 42 9.67 -18.21 -0.46
N VAL A 43 9.09 -17.22 0.20
CA VAL A 43 9.15 -15.81 -0.24
C VAL A 43 10.58 -15.28 -0.23
N ALA A 44 11.36 -15.59 0.82
CA ALA A 44 12.77 -15.21 0.89
C ALA A 44 13.60 -15.89 -0.22
N GLN A 45 13.34 -17.18 -0.48
CA GLN A 45 13.96 -17.94 -1.56
C GLN A 45 13.65 -17.37 -2.95
N ALA A 46 12.42 -16.87 -3.16
CA ALA A 46 12.01 -16.18 -4.38
C ALA A 46 12.65 -14.78 -4.55
N GLY A 47 13.55 -14.36 -3.65
CA GLY A 47 14.31 -13.11 -3.79
C GLY A 47 13.58 -11.84 -3.29
N PHE A 48 12.48 -12.00 -2.55
CA PHE A 48 11.84 -10.88 -1.87
C PHE A 48 12.66 -10.48 -0.64
N LYS A 49 12.92 -9.17 -0.50
CA LYS A 49 13.79 -8.62 0.55
C LYS A 49 13.03 -7.75 1.54
N ILE A 50 11.84 -7.27 1.19
CA ILE A 50 10.98 -6.49 2.09
C ILE A 50 9.67 -7.24 2.24
N MET A 51 9.34 -7.60 3.49
CA MET A 51 8.08 -8.22 3.87
C MET A 51 7.24 -7.19 4.61
N ILE A 52 6.09 -6.81 4.05
CA ILE A 52 5.13 -5.93 4.70
C ILE A 52 4.05 -6.77 5.35
N PHE A 53 4.10 -6.93 6.66
CA PHE A 53 3.01 -7.50 7.44
C PHE A 53 1.87 -6.48 7.53
N SER A 54 0.71 -6.85 7.05
CA SER A 54 -0.50 -6.01 6.99
C SER A 54 -1.74 -6.90 7.14
N GLY A 55 -2.89 -6.48 6.62
CA GLY A 55 -4.17 -7.18 6.71
C GLY A 55 -4.87 -6.86 8.02
N GLY A 56 -6.19 -6.71 7.96
CA GLY A 56 -6.99 -6.22 9.08
C GLY A 56 -6.21 -5.24 9.95
N GLU A 57 -6.00 -5.61 11.21
CA GLU A 57 -4.91 -5.10 12.06
C GLU A 57 -3.96 -6.26 12.42
N PRO A 58 -2.69 -6.25 11.98
CA PRO A 58 -1.75 -7.33 12.25
C PRO A 58 -1.50 -7.61 13.73
N LEU A 59 -1.60 -6.58 14.58
CA LEU A 59 -1.41 -6.70 16.03
C LEU A 59 -2.51 -7.51 16.74
N LEU A 60 -3.58 -7.90 16.02
CA LEU A 60 -4.59 -8.84 16.51
C LEU A 60 -4.24 -10.31 16.28
N ARG A 61 -3.16 -10.60 15.55
CA ARG A 61 -2.67 -11.95 15.31
C ARG A 61 -1.66 -12.34 16.38
N ASP A 62 -1.92 -13.44 17.08
CA ASP A 62 -1.21 -13.81 18.31
C ASP A 62 0.30 -14.05 18.11
N ASP A 63 0.69 -14.66 16.98
CA ASP A 63 2.07 -15.01 16.64
C ASP A 63 2.81 -13.92 15.84
N ILE A 64 2.27 -12.70 15.72
CA ILE A 64 2.84 -11.66 14.84
C ILE A 64 4.30 -11.31 15.17
N TYR A 65 4.66 -11.26 16.46
CA TYR A 65 6.02 -10.96 16.90
C TYR A 65 7.01 -12.06 16.51
N GLU A 66 6.57 -13.32 16.54
CA GLU A 66 7.34 -14.48 16.12
C GLU A 66 7.56 -14.46 14.61
N LEU A 67 6.51 -14.15 13.83
CA LEU A 67 6.60 -14.06 12.37
C LEU A 67 7.52 -12.92 11.91
N ILE A 68 7.50 -11.77 12.60
CA ILE A 68 8.43 -10.66 12.34
C ILE A 68 9.87 -11.10 12.60
N ALA A 69 10.13 -11.76 13.75
CA ALA A 69 11.45 -12.26 14.10
C ALA A 69 11.96 -13.33 13.12
N TYR A 70 11.06 -14.21 12.67
CA TYR A 70 11.39 -15.24 11.68
C TYR A 70 11.69 -14.63 10.30
N ALA A 71 10.91 -13.66 9.83
CA ALA A 71 11.24 -12.94 8.59
C ALA A 71 12.59 -12.22 8.69
N LYS A 72 12.92 -11.66 9.87
CA LYS A 72 14.22 -11.03 10.11
C LYS A 72 15.38 -12.03 10.06
N SER A 73 15.20 -13.24 10.60
CA SER A 73 16.24 -14.29 10.57
C SER A 73 16.49 -14.84 9.16
N LEU A 74 15.51 -14.72 8.26
CA LEU A 74 15.63 -14.98 6.82
C LEU A 74 16.25 -13.81 6.03
N GLU A 75 16.90 -12.86 6.72
CA GLU A 75 17.52 -11.66 6.14
C GLU A 75 16.54 -10.74 5.38
N MET A 76 15.23 -10.89 5.60
CA MET A 76 14.26 -9.94 5.09
C MET A 76 14.24 -8.68 5.96
N ARG A 77 13.75 -7.59 5.39
CA ARG A 77 13.41 -6.36 6.10
C ARG A 77 11.91 -6.38 6.43
N PRO A 78 11.51 -6.79 7.65
CA PRO A 78 10.11 -6.77 8.04
C PRO A 78 9.63 -5.34 8.30
N VAL A 79 8.46 -5.01 7.77
CA VAL A 79 7.76 -3.73 7.92
C VAL A 79 6.31 -4.02 8.31
N LEU A 80 5.72 -3.18 9.14
CA LEU A 80 4.35 -3.35 9.63
C LEU A 80 3.46 -2.26 9.06
N GLY A 81 2.34 -2.61 8.44
CA GLY A 81 1.25 -1.68 8.13
C GLY A 81 0.14 -1.84 9.17
N THR A 82 -0.08 -0.81 9.99
CA THR A 82 -0.97 -0.86 11.17
C THR A 82 -1.80 0.43 11.28
N ASN A 83 -2.94 0.34 11.94
CA ASN A 83 -3.71 1.50 12.35
C ASN A 83 -3.06 2.25 13.54
N GLY A 84 -2.09 1.64 14.23
CA GLY A 84 -1.32 2.27 15.31
C GLY A 84 -2.03 2.32 16.67
N THR A 85 -3.34 2.04 16.72
CA THR A 85 -4.16 2.24 17.94
C THR A 85 -3.84 1.27 19.08
N LEU A 86 -3.15 0.16 18.78
CA LEU A 86 -2.75 -0.86 19.75
C LEU A 86 -1.27 -0.74 20.17
N ILE A 87 -0.54 0.25 19.66
CA ILE A 87 0.89 0.41 19.95
C ILE A 87 1.08 1.15 21.27
N THR A 88 1.04 0.41 22.37
CA THR A 88 1.56 0.87 23.66
C THR A 88 3.10 0.90 23.65
N LEU A 89 3.72 1.48 24.68
CA LEU A 89 5.18 1.44 24.83
C LEU A 89 5.72 0.00 24.90
N GLU A 90 4.99 -0.90 25.56
CA GLU A 90 5.34 -2.33 25.62
C GLU A 90 5.25 -2.99 24.24
N VAL A 91 4.18 -2.73 23.49
CA VAL A 91 4.01 -3.25 22.12
C VAL A 91 5.10 -2.70 21.20
N ALA A 92 5.40 -1.41 21.28
CA ALA A 92 6.49 -0.79 20.51
C ALA A 92 7.84 -1.47 20.78
N LYS A 93 8.14 -1.76 22.06
CA LYS A 93 9.34 -2.49 22.47
C LYS A 93 9.35 -3.91 21.90
N LYS A 94 8.26 -4.66 22.02
CA LYS A 94 8.15 -6.02 21.43
C LYS A 94 8.37 -6.00 19.92
N LEU A 95 7.78 -5.05 19.19
CA LEU A 95 7.98 -4.89 17.75
C LEU A 95 9.46 -4.62 17.41
N LYS A 96 10.11 -3.72 18.17
CA LYS A 96 11.53 -3.38 17.99
C LYS A 96 12.42 -4.60 18.25
N ASP A 97 12.18 -5.31 19.36
CA ASP A 97 12.96 -6.47 19.81
C ASP A 97 12.79 -7.66 18.86
N SER A 98 11.61 -7.83 18.24
CA SER A 98 11.37 -8.79 17.15
C SER A 98 12.14 -8.44 15.86
N GLY A 99 12.79 -7.27 15.78
CA GLY A 99 13.56 -6.86 14.61
C GLY A 99 12.74 -6.15 13.53
N LEU A 100 11.57 -5.61 13.89
CA LEU A 100 10.79 -4.78 12.96
C LEU A 100 11.60 -3.57 12.50
N ALA A 101 11.68 -3.37 11.18
CA ALA A 101 12.49 -2.28 10.63
C ALA A 101 11.74 -0.94 10.64
N ARG A 102 10.43 -0.95 10.43
CA ARG A 102 9.59 0.25 10.36
C ARG A 102 8.11 -0.07 10.57
N ALA A 103 7.39 0.83 11.26
CA ALA A 103 5.94 0.80 11.36
C ALA A 103 5.30 1.91 10.50
N GLY A 104 4.54 1.51 9.47
CA GLY A 104 3.67 2.38 8.69
C GLY A 104 2.34 2.56 9.41
N ILE A 105 2.15 3.71 10.04
CA ILE A 105 0.99 4.05 10.85
C ILE A 105 0.04 4.93 10.04
N SER A 106 -1.23 4.58 10.10
CA SER A 106 -2.30 5.24 9.37
C SER A 106 -2.69 6.59 9.98
N LEU A 107 -2.70 7.66 9.18
CA LEU A 107 -3.19 8.98 9.59
C LEU A 107 -3.82 9.73 8.41
N ASP A 108 -5.13 9.95 8.41
CA ASP A 108 -5.82 10.51 7.23
C ASP A 108 -6.22 12.00 7.31
N SER A 109 -6.01 12.65 8.46
CA SER A 109 -6.30 14.06 8.67
C SER A 109 -5.50 14.60 9.86
N THR A 110 -5.25 15.91 9.86
CA THR A 110 -4.74 16.64 11.02
C THR A 110 -5.82 16.82 12.10
N GLN A 111 -7.09 16.63 11.74
CA GLN A 111 -8.24 16.76 12.62
C GLN A 111 -8.70 15.40 13.14
N ALA A 112 -8.76 15.24 14.46
CA ALA A 112 -9.10 13.97 15.11
C ALA A 112 -10.47 13.43 14.69
N GLU A 113 -11.49 14.29 14.67
CA GLU A 113 -12.86 13.90 14.33
C GLU A 113 -13.01 13.42 12.87
N LEU A 114 -12.27 14.02 11.93
CA LEU A 114 -12.31 13.62 10.52
C LEU A 114 -11.61 12.27 10.32
N HIS A 115 -10.46 12.08 10.96
CA HIS A 115 -9.74 10.81 10.97
C HIS A 115 -10.62 9.69 11.56
N ASP A 116 -11.15 9.89 12.78
CA ASP A 116 -11.95 8.90 13.50
C ASP A 116 -13.19 8.49 12.71
N ARG A 117 -13.88 9.45 12.10
CA ARG A 117 -15.06 9.20 11.25
C ARG A 117 -14.73 8.42 9.98
N PHE A 118 -13.55 8.63 9.41
CA PHE A 118 -13.12 7.94 8.19
C PHE A 118 -12.58 6.53 8.47
N ARG A 119 -11.90 6.36 9.62
CA ARG A 119 -11.34 5.10 10.10
C ARG A 119 -12.34 4.24 10.86
N GLY A 120 -13.47 4.81 11.31
CA GLY A 120 -14.56 4.08 11.96
C GLY A 120 -14.19 3.63 13.38
N GLY A 121 -13.59 4.52 14.17
CA GLY A 121 -13.30 4.26 15.59
C GLY A 121 -13.01 5.56 16.35
N GLU A 122 -13.73 5.78 17.46
CA GLU A 122 -13.57 6.96 18.31
C GLU A 122 -12.23 6.92 19.05
N GLY A 123 -11.55 8.08 19.09
CA GLY A 123 -10.23 8.24 19.68
C GLY A 123 -9.09 7.58 18.88
N SER A 124 -9.36 7.07 17.68
CA SER A 124 -8.36 6.37 16.86
C SER A 124 -7.20 7.28 16.46
N TRP A 125 -7.47 8.57 16.21
CA TRP A 125 -6.44 9.56 15.91
C TRP A 125 -5.47 9.73 17.09
N LEU A 126 -5.99 9.96 18.30
CA LEU A 126 -5.16 10.13 19.50
C LEU A 126 -4.30 8.89 19.77
N LYS A 127 -4.90 7.70 19.71
CA LYS A 127 -4.19 6.43 19.89
C LYS A 127 -3.13 6.21 18.81
N SER A 128 -3.38 6.61 17.56
CA SER A 128 -2.39 6.53 16.48
C SER A 128 -1.20 7.47 16.72
N ILE A 129 -1.46 8.70 17.18
CA ILE A 129 -0.42 9.67 17.55
C ILE A 129 0.42 9.15 18.73
N GLU A 130 -0.22 8.58 19.75
CA GLU A 130 0.47 7.92 20.87
C GLU A 130 1.30 6.72 20.40
N GLY A 131 0.77 5.89 19.51
CA GLY A 131 1.49 4.78 18.91
C GLY A 131 2.74 5.21 18.15
N ILE A 132 2.68 6.34 17.43
CA ILE A 132 3.85 6.94 16.77
C ILE A 132 4.90 7.35 17.82
N LYS A 133 4.50 8.08 18.87
CA LYS A 133 5.40 8.52 19.95
C LYS A 133 6.03 7.34 20.69
N ASN A 134 5.26 6.28 20.95
CA ASN A 134 5.75 5.05 21.59
C ASN A 134 6.80 4.34 20.73
N CYS A 135 6.59 4.25 19.41
CA CYS A 135 7.62 3.75 18.50
C CYS A 135 8.91 4.58 18.58
N GLN A 136 8.81 5.91 18.59
CA GLN A 136 9.96 6.78 18.66
C GLN A 136 10.73 6.64 19.97
N ALA A 137 10.03 6.51 21.10
CA ALA A 137 10.64 6.35 22.42
C ALA A 137 11.57 5.12 22.52
N VAL A 138 11.33 4.09 21.70
CA VAL A 138 12.16 2.87 21.63
C VAL A 138 13.06 2.82 20.39
N GLY A 139 13.15 3.91 19.62
CA GLY A 139 13.95 3.98 18.40
C GLY A 139 13.44 3.08 17.26
N LEU A 140 12.14 2.79 17.21
CA LEU A 140 11.48 2.15 16.07
C LEU A 140 11.06 3.22 15.06
N GLU A 141 11.57 3.12 13.83
CA GLU A 141 11.20 4.07 12.76
C GLU A 141 9.72 3.98 12.43
N THR A 142 9.10 5.15 12.22
CA THR A 142 7.72 5.25 11.75
C THR A 142 7.65 5.86 10.37
N GLN A 143 6.55 5.57 9.69
CA GLN A 143 6.12 6.18 8.44
C GLN A 143 4.63 6.48 8.57
N ILE A 144 4.17 7.58 7.98
CA ILE A 144 2.75 7.90 7.92
C ILE A 144 2.16 7.42 6.61
N ASN A 145 1.02 6.75 6.68
CA ASN A 145 0.24 6.31 5.53
C ASN A 145 -1.11 7.04 5.52
N THR A 146 -1.41 7.72 4.42
CA THR A 146 -2.61 8.57 4.29
C THR A 146 -3.39 8.20 3.05
N THR A 147 -4.65 7.84 3.16
CA THR A 147 -5.51 7.63 1.99
C THR A 147 -6.00 8.98 1.49
N ILE A 148 -5.61 9.36 0.27
CA ILE A 148 -6.05 10.60 -0.36
C ILE A 148 -7.44 10.40 -0.97
N THR A 149 -8.33 11.34 -0.65
CA THR A 149 -9.68 11.48 -1.19
C THR A 149 -9.99 12.95 -1.46
N LYS A 150 -11.15 13.24 -2.05
CA LYS A 150 -11.67 14.62 -2.17
C LYS A 150 -11.79 15.33 -0.84
N ARG A 151 -11.99 14.61 0.27
CA ARG A 151 -12.23 15.17 1.61
C ARG A 151 -10.99 15.81 2.22
N ASN A 152 -9.83 15.17 2.07
CA ASN A 152 -8.54 15.66 2.57
C ASN A 152 -7.66 16.20 1.44
N TYR A 153 -8.26 16.54 0.28
CA TYR A 153 -7.53 17.05 -0.87
C TYR A 153 -6.69 18.29 -0.52
N ASN A 154 -7.19 19.16 0.34
CA ASN A 154 -6.50 20.38 0.75
C ASN A 154 -5.62 20.21 2.00
N GLU A 155 -5.56 19.02 2.60
CA GLU A 155 -4.82 18.78 3.86
C GLU A 155 -3.49 18.03 3.66
N LEU A 156 -3.12 17.65 2.43
CA LEU A 156 -1.94 16.81 2.18
C LEU A 156 -0.65 17.40 2.79
N GLU A 157 -0.38 18.67 2.55
CA GLU A 157 0.81 19.36 3.00
C GLU A 157 0.83 19.45 4.53
N GLU A 158 -0.32 19.76 5.15
CA GLU A 158 -0.44 19.82 6.61
C GLU A 158 -0.26 18.45 7.27
N ILE A 159 -0.78 17.37 6.66
CA ILE A 159 -0.54 16.00 7.12
C ILE A 159 0.95 15.65 6.99
N THR A 160 1.61 16.13 5.93
CA THR A 160 3.06 15.97 5.76
C THR A 160 3.84 16.71 6.84
N ASP A 161 3.49 17.96 7.13
CA ASP A 161 4.12 18.75 8.18
C ASP A 161 3.92 18.12 9.55
N LEU A 162 2.73 17.55 9.80
CA LEU A 162 2.47 16.76 10.99
C LEU A 162 3.35 15.50 11.04
N ALA A 163 3.54 14.78 9.93
CA ALA A 163 4.43 13.62 9.86
C ALA A 163 5.89 14.00 10.21
N VAL A 164 6.38 15.13 9.69
CA VAL A 164 7.71 15.68 10.01
C VAL A 164 7.80 16.03 11.50
N LYS A 165 6.81 16.75 12.04
CA LYS A 165 6.75 17.13 13.47
C LYS A 165 6.72 15.92 14.38
N LEU A 166 6.04 14.86 13.98
CA LEU A 166 6.00 13.57 14.66
C LEU A 166 7.26 12.73 14.40
N GLY A 167 8.29 13.26 13.75
CA GLY A 167 9.58 12.61 13.49
C GLY A 167 9.48 11.31 12.68
N ALA A 168 8.47 11.17 11.84
CA ALA A 168 8.36 10.06 10.89
C ALA A 168 9.52 10.13 9.86
N LYS A 169 9.91 8.99 9.30
CA LYS A 169 10.95 8.92 8.26
C LYS A 169 10.39 9.01 6.85
N ALA A 170 9.09 8.86 6.69
CA ALA A 170 8.40 8.94 5.41
C ALA A 170 6.92 9.27 5.59
N HIS A 171 6.34 9.89 4.56
CA HIS A 171 4.91 10.02 4.37
C HIS A 171 4.56 9.40 3.02
N HIS A 172 3.72 8.36 3.02
CA HIS A 172 3.24 7.69 1.81
C HIS A 172 1.75 7.97 1.62
N PRO A 173 1.40 8.88 0.69
CA PRO A 173 0.01 9.10 0.31
C PRO A 173 -0.50 7.97 -0.61
N PHE A 174 -1.58 7.32 -0.25
CA PHE A 174 -2.24 6.26 -1.01
C PHE A 174 -3.42 6.84 -1.78
N PHE A 175 -3.33 6.83 -3.11
CA PHE A 175 -4.45 7.23 -3.93
C PHE A 175 -5.52 6.15 -3.88
N LEU A 176 -6.76 6.55 -3.56
CA LEU A 176 -7.90 5.63 -3.46
C LEU A 176 -8.04 4.80 -4.74
N VAL A 177 -8.05 3.48 -4.58
CA VAL A 177 -8.42 2.52 -5.62
C VAL A 177 -9.71 1.84 -5.16
N PRO A 178 -10.78 1.84 -5.98
CA PRO A 178 -12.06 1.27 -5.58
C PRO A 178 -12.01 -0.27 -5.45
N THR A 179 -11.77 -0.75 -4.24
CA THR A 179 -11.80 -2.18 -3.89
C THR A 179 -12.24 -2.34 -2.44
N GLY A 180 -12.81 -3.50 -2.07
CA GLY A 180 -13.56 -3.66 -0.82
C GLY A 180 -14.58 -2.53 -0.61
N ARG A 181 -14.69 -2.05 0.63
CA ARG A 181 -15.50 -0.87 1.02
C ARG A 181 -15.06 0.41 0.33
N GLY A 182 -13.83 0.47 -0.18
CA GLY A 182 -13.39 1.55 -1.06
C GLY A 182 -14.28 1.75 -2.30
N LYS A 183 -15.02 0.72 -2.73
CA LYS A 183 -16.03 0.84 -3.81
C LYS A 183 -17.22 1.71 -3.41
N GLU A 184 -17.63 1.70 -2.14
CA GLU A 184 -18.78 2.48 -1.64
C GLU A 184 -18.49 3.99 -1.61
N ILE A 185 -17.20 4.35 -1.56
CA ILE A 185 -16.72 5.72 -1.59
C ILE A 185 -15.99 6.06 -2.89
N GLU A 186 -16.22 5.31 -3.98
CA GLU A 186 -15.54 5.53 -5.27
C GLU A 186 -15.59 7.00 -5.72
N LYS A 187 -16.74 7.66 -5.52
CA LYS A 187 -16.97 9.07 -5.85
C LYS A 187 -16.02 10.04 -5.16
N GLU A 188 -15.35 9.63 -4.08
CA GLU A 188 -14.35 10.40 -3.33
C GLU A 188 -12.96 10.29 -3.95
N SER A 189 -12.76 9.45 -4.97
CA SER A 189 -11.48 9.33 -5.67
C SER A 189 -11.14 10.61 -6.42
N LEU A 190 -9.86 10.97 -6.42
CA LEU A 190 -9.35 12.01 -7.33
C LEU A 190 -9.30 11.44 -8.74
N ARG A 191 -9.75 12.22 -9.73
CA ARG A 191 -9.76 11.82 -11.14
C ARG A 191 -9.01 12.84 -11.98
N ALA A 192 -8.42 12.37 -13.08
CA ALA A 192 -7.88 13.19 -14.17
C ALA A 192 -7.04 14.37 -13.65
N LYS A 193 -7.44 15.62 -13.94
CA LYS A 193 -6.73 16.84 -13.54
C LYS A 193 -6.44 16.93 -12.04
N ARG A 194 -7.41 16.61 -11.17
CA ARG A 194 -7.21 16.64 -9.70
C ARG A 194 -6.21 15.58 -9.23
N TYR A 195 -6.18 14.44 -9.91
CA TYR A 195 -5.21 13.39 -9.63
C TYR A 195 -3.79 13.82 -10.01
N GLU A 196 -3.62 14.44 -11.18
CA GLU A 196 -2.34 15.00 -11.61
C GLU A 196 -1.89 16.18 -10.74
N GLU A 197 -2.78 17.14 -10.44
CA GLU A 197 -2.52 18.27 -9.53
C GLU A 197 -1.98 17.77 -8.17
N MET A 198 -2.57 16.71 -7.63
CA MET A 198 -2.10 16.09 -6.39
C MET A 198 -0.69 15.51 -6.53
N ILE A 199 -0.34 14.89 -7.66
CA ILE A 199 1.03 14.40 -7.91
C ILE A 199 2.02 15.57 -7.93
N HIS A 200 1.68 16.69 -8.57
CA HIS A 200 2.52 17.89 -8.58
C HIS A 200 2.72 18.44 -7.18
N ARG A 201 1.66 18.55 -6.38
CA ARG A 201 1.74 19.00 -4.97
C ARG A 201 2.61 18.10 -4.11
N ILE A 202 2.53 16.78 -4.28
CA ILE A 202 3.42 15.83 -3.57
C ILE A 202 4.88 16.05 -3.98
N LEU A 203 5.15 16.28 -5.28
CA LEU A 203 6.50 16.57 -5.75
C LEU A 203 7.02 17.90 -5.21
N ASP A 204 6.21 18.95 -5.20
CA ASP A 204 6.58 20.26 -4.64
C ASP A 204 6.90 20.12 -3.16
N LYS A 205 5.98 19.52 -2.39
CA LYS A 205 6.18 19.30 -0.96
C LYS A 205 7.40 18.43 -0.65
N SER A 206 7.72 17.45 -1.52
CA SER A 206 8.92 16.60 -1.35
C SER A 206 10.24 17.36 -1.45
N GLN A 207 10.26 18.56 -2.02
CA GLN A 207 11.45 19.42 -2.08
C GLN A 207 11.59 20.30 -0.82
N GLU A 208 10.53 20.40 -0.02
CA GLU A 208 10.49 21.24 1.19
C GLU A 208 10.80 20.47 2.47
N VAL A 209 10.80 19.13 2.42
CA VAL A 209 10.94 18.26 3.60
C VAL A 209 12.01 17.19 3.39
N GLU A 210 12.68 16.82 4.49
CA GLU A 210 13.74 15.80 4.49
C GLU A 210 13.21 14.36 4.47
N ILE A 211 11.94 14.16 4.84
CA ILE A 211 11.35 12.83 4.92
C ILE A 211 10.98 12.32 3.52
N GLU A 212 10.98 11.00 3.32
CA GLU A 212 10.60 10.43 2.02
C GLU A 212 9.10 10.64 1.75
N LEU A 213 8.76 11.40 0.70
CA LEU A 213 7.41 11.51 0.16
C LEU A 213 7.26 10.62 -1.07
N LYS A 214 6.46 9.57 -0.94
CA LYS A 214 6.23 8.62 -2.03
C LYS A 214 4.76 8.25 -2.15
N PRO A 215 4.08 8.65 -3.24
CA PRO A 215 2.71 8.23 -3.42
C PRO A 215 2.63 6.75 -3.84
N THR A 216 1.57 6.09 -3.38
CA THR A 216 1.18 4.74 -3.75
C THR A 216 -0.07 4.80 -4.61
N CYS A 217 -0.15 3.90 -5.60
CA CYS A 217 -1.21 3.93 -6.63
C CYS A 217 -1.21 5.22 -7.47
N ALA A 218 -0.04 5.89 -7.56
CA ALA A 218 0.21 6.99 -8.48
C ALA A 218 1.43 6.79 -9.41
N PRO A 219 1.39 5.83 -10.35
CA PRO A 219 2.55 5.49 -11.17
C PRO A 219 3.13 6.64 -12.00
N GLN A 220 2.30 7.61 -12.37
CA GLN A 220 2.67 8.81 -13.12
C GLN A 220 3.62 9.74 -12.34
N PHE A 221 3.74 9.57 -11.02
CA PHE A 221 4.67 10.34 -10.21
C PHE A 221 6.12 10.22 -10.70
N VAL A 222 6.57 9.03 -11.11
CA VAL A 222 7.95 8.80 -11.58
C VAL A 222 8.27 9.53 -12.90
N PRO A 223 7.50 9.37 -14.00
CA PRO A 223 7.77 10.12 -15.23
C PRO A 223 7.61 11.64 -15.06
N ILE A 224 6.65 12.11 -14.25
CA ILE A 224 6.49 13.55 -13.97
C ILE A 224 7.72 14.08 -13.22
N ALA A 225 8.20 13.38 -12.18
CA ALA A 225 9.42 13.75 -11.46
C ALA A 225 10.64 13.81 -12.39
N LYS A 226 10.80 12.81 -13.27
CA LYS A 226 11.89 12.74 -14.25
C LYS A 226 11.88 13.93 -15.21
N ARG A 227 10.70 14.32 -15.74
CA ARG A 227 10.57 15.50 -16.62
C ARG A 227 10.87 16.81 -15.90
N ARG A 228 10.62 16.88 -14.58
CA ARG A 228 11.01 18.01 -13.73
C ARG A 228 12.48 18.00 -13.32
N GLY A 229 13.27 17.01 -13.76
CA GLY A 229 14.68 16.88 -13.38
C GLY A 229 14.91 16.45 -11.93
N LEU A 230 13.88 15.93 -11.26
CA LEU A 230 13.97 15.51 -9.86
C LEU A 230 14.60 14.12 -9.74
N LYS A 231 15.58 13.99 -8.85
CA LYS A 231 16.22 12.70 -8.56
C LYS A 231 15.36 11.89 -7.60
N MET A 232 14.88 10.75 -8.07
CA MET A 232 14.07 9.84 -7.26
C MET A 232 14.86 8.57 -6.92
N ARG A 233 14.67 8.06 -5.70
CA ARG A 233 15.17 6.72 -5.30
C ARG A 233 14.49 5.58 -6.08
N PHE A 234 13.29 5.82 -6.60
CA PHE A 234 12.48 4.82 -7.29
C PHE A 234 12.60 4.99 -8.79
N SER A 235 12.79 3.88 -9.50
CA SER A 235 12.93 3.85 -10.97
C SER A 235 11.63 3.54 -11.70
N ARG A 236 10.58 3.08 -11.01
CA ARG A 236 9.31 2.67 -11.61
C ARG A 236 8.10 2.98 -10.74
N GLY A 237 7.01 3.39 -11.38
CA GLY A 237 5.72 3.71 -10.77
C GLY A 237 4.97 2.46 -10.29
N CYS A 238 4.32 1.73 -11.20
CA CYS A 238 3.62 0.49 -10.85
C CYS A 238 4.56 -0.72 -10.95
N ILE A 239 4.64 -1.48 -9.85
CA ILE A 239 5.44 -2.71 -9.75
C ILE A 239 4.57 -3.96 -9.51
N ALA A 240 3.25 -3.83 -9.59
CA ALA A 240 2.30 -4.92 -9.36
C ALA A 240 2.50 -6.06 -10.37
N GLY A 241 2.74 -7.28 -9.87
CA GLY A 241 3.12 -8.47 -10.65
C GLY A 241 4.52 -8.46 -11.27
N VAL A 242 5.21 -7.33 -11.28
CA VAL A 242 6.56 -7.18 -11.85
C VAL A 242 7.63 -7.37 -10.77
N GLY A 243 7.47 -6.69 -9.62
CA GLY A 243 8.38 -6.79 -8.47
C GLY A 243 7.65 -6.75 -7.13
N TYR A 244 6.32 -6.91 -7.17
CA TYR A 244 5.44 -6.88 -6.03
C TYR A 244 4.20 -7.76 -6.23
N CYS A 245 3.77 -8.43 -5.17
CA CYS A 245 2.51 -9.14 -5.08
C CYS A 245 1.96 -9.07 -3.65
N CYS A 246 0.77 -9.62 -3.44
CA CYS A 246 0.10 -9.65 -2.14
C CYS A 246 -0.30 -11.09 -1.79
N ILE A 247 -0.24 -11.44 -0.52
CA ILE A 247 -0.77 -12.70 0.01
C ILE A 247 -1.89 -12.38 0.98
N LEU A 248 -2.95 -13.18 0.98
CA LEU A 248 -4.08 -13.06 1.87
C LEU A 248 -3.97 -13.99 3.09
N PRO A 249 -4.83 -13.82 4.10
CA PRO A 249 -4.74 -14.62 5.32
C PRO A 249 -4.89 -16.12 5.08
N ASP A 250 -5.67 -16.52 4.07
CA ASP A 250 -5.93 -17.90 3.66
C ASP A 250 -4.88 -18.48 2.70
N GLY A 251 -3.79 -17.74 2.44
CA GLY A 251 -2.73 -18.15 1.54
C GLY A 251 -2.96 -17.79 0.07
N ASP A 252 -4.07 -17.12 -0.28
CA ASP A 252 -4.31 -16.71 -1.65
C ASP A 252 -3.32 -15.65 -2.11
N VAL A 253 -2.64 -15.93 -3.23
CA VAL A 253 -1.71 -15.01 -3.87
C VAL A 253 -2.49 -14.13 -4.85
N HIS A 254 -2.25 -12.83 -4.77
CA HIS A 254 -2.86 -11.79 -5.59
C HIS A 254 -1.80 -10.88 -6.21
N ILE A 255 -2.14 -10.22 -7.31
CA ILE A 255 -1.23 -9.31 -8.02
C ILE A 255 -0.86 -8.07 -7.17
N CYS A 256 -1.82 -7.54 -6.41
CA CYS A 256 -1.69 -6.32 -5.61
C CYS A 256 -2.84 -6.30 -4.58
N PRO A 257 -2.69 -5.67 -3.39
CA PRO A 257 -3.77 -5.60 -2.39
C PRO A 257 -5.03 -4.94 -2.94
N TYR A 258 -4.88 -4.02 -3.90
CA TYR A 258 -5.98 -3.31 -4.53
C TYR A 258 -6.54 -3.99 -5.79
N LEU A 259 -5.92 -5.08 -6.25
CA LEU A 259 -6.27 -5.81 -7.47
C LEU A 259 -6.72 -7.22 -7.10
N PRO A 260 -8.03 -7.48 -6.98
CA PRO A 260 -8.58 -8.75 -6.50
C PRO A 260 -8.54 -9.87 -7.57
N VAL A 261 -7.39 -10.06 -8.21
CA VAL A 261 -7.13 -11.17 -9.12
C VAL A 261 -6.29 -12.20 -8.38
N LYS A 262 -6.93 -13.29 -7.96
CA LYS A 262 -6.27 -14.47 -7.39
C LYS A 262 -5.47 -15.16 -8.50
N VAL A 263 -4.19 -15.44 -8.23
CA VAL A 263 -3.32 -16.14 -9.18
C VAL A 263 -3.06 -17.60 -8.79
N ALA A 264 -3.02 -17.91 -7.48
CA ALA A 264 -2.79 -19.24 -6.91
C ALA A 264 -3.05 -19.22 -5.39
N ASN A 265 -2.82 -20.33 -4.69
CA ASN A 265 -2.77 -20.43 -3.24
C ASN A 265 -1.47 -21.13 -2.78
N VAL A 266 -0.81 -20.62 -1.74
CA VAL A 266 0.48 -21.13 -1.25
C VAL A 266 0.39 -22.46 -0.49
N LEU A 267 -0.81 -22.87 -0.09
CA LEU A 267 -1.07 -24.20 0.46
C LEU A 267 -1.11 -25.28 -0.63
N GLU A 268 -1.37 -24.88 -1.88
CA GLU A 268 -1.49 -25.80 -3.02
C GLU A 268 -0.18 -25.91 -3.81
N LYS A 269 0.55 -24.80 -3.96
CA LYS A 269 1.80 -24.74 -4.75
C LYS A 269 2.83 -23.86 -4.03
N PRO A 270 4.14 -24.20 -4.03
CA PRO A 270 5.17 -23.36 -3.44
C PRO A 270 5.18 -21.95 -4.03
N PHE A 271 5.41 -20.94 -3.19
CA PHE A 271 5.38 -19.55 -3.62
C PHE A 271 6.43 -19.24 -4.70
N THR A 272 7.60 -19.89 -4.67
CA THR A 272 8.65 -19.76 -5.70
C THR A 272 8.10 -20.04 -7.09
N ASP A 273 7.41 -21.18 -7.23
CA ASP A 273 6.89 -21.65 -8.50
C ASP A 273 5.70 -20.79 -8.94
N ILE A 274 4.87 -20.35 -7.99
CA ILE A 274 3.79 -19.39 -8.26
C ILE A 274 4.39 -18.10 -8.83
N TRP A 275 5.42 -17.54 -8.20
CA TRP A 275 6.02 -16.28 -8.62
C TRP A 275 6.68 -16.40 -10.00
N GLU A 276 7.42 -17.46 -10.27
CA GLU A 276 8.20 -17.62 -11.50
C GLU A 276 7.35 -18.06 -12.69
N GLU A 277 6.44 -19.01 -12.48
CA GLU A 277 5.81 -19.72 -13.59
C GLU A 277 4.40 -19.22 -13.93
N ASN A 278 3.71 -18.57 -13.00
CA ASN A 278 2.30 -18.23 -13.18
C ASN A 278 2.08 -17.30 -14.38
N ARG A 279 1.10 -17.67 -15.21
CA ARG A 279 0.74 -16.98 -16.45
C ARG A 279 0.48 -15.49 -16.24
N VAL A 280 -0.23 -15.11 -15.17
CA VAL A 280 -0.61 -13.71 -14.90
C VAL A 280 0.61 -12.86 -14.58
N PHE A 281 1.56 -13.40 -13.81
CA PHE A 281 2.81 -12.67 -13.54
C PHE A 281 3.67 -12.55 -14.80
N LYS A 282 3.74 -13.59 -15.64
CA LYS A 282 4.43 -13.52 -16.94
C LYS A 282 3.82 -12.46 -17.86
N GLU A 283 2.50 -12.36 -17.94
CA GLU A 283 1.80 -11.31 -18.69
C GLU A 283 2.11 -9.91 -18.16
N LEU A 284 2.10 -9.71 -16.84
CA LEU A 284 2.41 -8.39 -16.28
C LEU A 284 3.86 -7.96 -16.51
N ARG A 285 4.78 -8.94 -16.53
CA ARG A 285 6.21 -8.74 -16.81
C ARG A 285 6.53 -8.54 -18.29
N SER A 286 5.69 -9.03 -19.22
CA SER A 286 5.86 -8.72 -20.65
C SER A 286 5.56 -7.25 -20.96
N MET A 287 4.77 -6.59 -20.10
CA MET A 287 4.36 -5.19 -20.24
C MET A 287 3.59 -4.89 -21.53
N ASP A 288 3.03 -5.92 -22.17
CA ASP A 288 2.17 -5.81 -23.35
C ASP A 288 0.77 -5.30 -22.94
N TYR A 289 0.72 -4.04 -22.51
CA TYR A 289 -0.51 -3.40 -22.05
C TYR A 289 -1.32 -2.85 -23.23
N LYS A 290 -2.63 -2.71 -23.04
CA LYS A 290 -3.56 -2.19 -24.07
C LYS A 290 -3.67 -0.66 -23.99
N GLY A 291 -4.34 -0.09 -24.99
CA GLY A 291 -4.68 1.34 -25.03
C GLY A 291 -3.44 2.24 -25.02
N ASN A 292 -3.54 3.41 -24.39
CA ASN A 292 -2.43 4.37 -24.36
C ASN A 292 -1.18 3.84 -23.66
N CYS A 293 -1.33 2.94 -22.68
CA CYS A 293 -0.18 2.36 -21.98
C CYS A 293 0.71 1.52 -22.91
N GLY A 294 0.13 0.76 -23.84
CA GLY A 294 0.87 -0.14 -24.75
C GLY A 294 1.78 0.55 -25.76
N LYS A 295 1.49 1.82 -26.07
CA LYS A 295 2.25 2.64 -27.03
C LYS A 295 3.00 3.81 -26.37
N CYS A 296 3.05 3.85 -25.04
CA CYS A 296 3.61 4.98 -24.30
C CYS A 296 5.13 4.87 -24.14
N GLU A 297 5.85 5.95 -24.44
CA GLU A 297 7.31 6.07 -24.21
C GLU A 297 7.72 5.94 -22.73
N ASP A 298 6.82 6.20 -21.78
CA ASP A 298 7.09 6.13 -20.34
C ASP A 298 6.74 4.75 -19.74
N LEU A 299 6.43 3.74 -20.57
CA LEU A 299 5.95 2.43 -20.13
C LEU A 299 6.84 1.79 -19.05
N ASP A 300 8.16 1.82 -19.25
CA ASP A 300 9.13 1.18 -18.36
C ASP A 300 9.24 1.83 -16.96
N ILE A 301 8.91 3.12 -16.86
CA ILE A 301 9.02 3.89 -15.62
C ILE A 301 7.65 4.19 -14.98
N CYS A 302 6.55 3.98 -15.70
CA CYS A 302 5.19 4.23 -15.22
C CYS A 302 4.38 2.94 -15.12
N GLY A 303 4.01 2.37 -16.26
CA GLY A 303 3.15 1.19 -16.38
C GLY A 303 1.67 1.39 -16.01
N GLY A 304 1.25 2.54 -15.46
CA GLY A 304 -0.15 2.79 -15.04
C GLY A 304 -0.63 1.90 -13.88
N CYS A 305 -1.66 2.30 -13.13
CA CYS A 305 -2.09 1.49 -11.97
C CYS A 305 -2.93 0.31 -12.47
N ARG A 306 -2.36 -0.90 -12.43
CA ARG A 306 -3.04 -2.14 -12.88
C ARG A 306 -4.34 -2.39 -12.10
N ALA A 307 -4.37 -2.05 -10.82
CA ALA A 307 -5.57 -2.16 -9.98
C ALA A 307 -6.70 -1.23 -10.44
N ARG A 308 -6.34 -0.01 -10.86
CA ARG A 308 -7.31 0.97 -11.35
C ARG A 308 -7.78 0.64 -12.77
N ALA A 309 -6.84 0.25 -13.65
CA ALA A 309 -7.16 -0.26 -14.97
C ALA A 309 -8.20 -1.39 -14.89
N TYR A 310 -7.97 -2.37 -14.02
CA TYR A 310 -8.90 -3.48 -13.76
C TYR A 310 -10.30 -3.00 -13.36
N TYR A 311 -10.40 -2.09 -12.38
CA TYR A 311 -11.68 -1.63 -11.87
C TYR A 311 -12.52 -0.91 -12.95
N TYR A 312 -11.90 0.04 -13.67
CA TYR A 312 -12.62 0.84 -14.67
C TYR A 312 -12.77 0.18 -16.05
N SER A 313 -12.06 -0.93 -16.29
CA SER A 313 -12.09 -1.66 -17.57
C SER A 313 -12.76 -3.02 -17.47
N LYS A 314 -13.76 -3.14 -16.59
CA LYS A 314 -14.59 -4.36 -16.43
C LYS A 314 -13.75 -5.63 -16.19
N GLY A 315 -12.68 -5.52 -15.40
CA GLY A 315 -11.83 -6.65 -15.02
C GLY A 315 -10.58 -6.87 -15.89
N ASP A 316 -10.29 -5.98 -16.84
CA ASP A 316 -9.06 -6.07 -17.65
C ASP A 316 -7.89 -5.36 -16.94
N TYR A 317 -7.01 -6.14 -16.29
CA TYR A 317 -5.80 -5.61 -15.62
C TYR A 317 -4.70 -5.19 -16.60
N LEU A 318 -4.79 -5.54 -17.88
CA LEU A 318 -3.86 -5.11 -18.94
C LEU A 318 -4.35 -3.85 -19.66
N ALA A 319 -5.56 -3.36 -19.36
CA ALA A 319 -6.09 -2.13 -19.91
C ALA A 319 -5.25 -0.89 -19.55
N GLU A 320 -5.53 0.22 -20.22
CA GLU A 320 -4.86 1.48 -19.91
C GLU A 320 -5.29 2.06 -18.56
N GLU A 321 -4.44 2.92 -18.02
CA GLU A 321 -4.74 3.68 -16.80
C GLU A 321 -5.71 4.84 -17.12
N PRO A 322 -6.93 4.85 -16.54
CA PRO A 322 -8.00 5.77 -16.96
C PRO A 322 -7.74 7.24 -16.61
N TRP A 323 -6.85 7.53 -15.66
CA TRP A 323 -6.53 8.90 -15.22
C TRP A 323 -5.14 9.35 -15.68
N CYS A 324 -4.63 8.79 -16.76
CA CYS A 324 -3.37 9.23 -17.35
C CYS A 324 -3.51 10.64 -17.94
N TYR A 325 -2.64 11.57 -17.54
CA TYR A 325 -2.58 12.93 -18.09
C TYR A 325 -2.32 12.92 -19.60
N LYS A 326 -1.50 11.98 -20.10
CA LYS A 326 -1.26 11.82 -21.55
C LYS A 326 -2.48 11.34 -22.34
N ALA A 327 -3.53 10.84 -21.69
CA ALA A 327 -4.78 10.46 -22.35
C ALA A 327 -5.74 11.64 -22.48
N ILE A 328 -5.67 12.61 -21.56
CA ILE A 328 -6.60 13.76 -21.48
C ILE A 328 -6.34 14.77 -22.61
N ASP A 329 -5.10 14.85 -23.11
CA ASP A 329 -4.72 15.72 -24.23
C ASP A 329 -4.91 15.05 -25.62
N SER A 330 -5.48 13.85 -25.69
CA SER A 330 -5.88 13.25 -26.97
C SER A 330 -7.28 13.72 -27.36
N GLU A 331 -7.49 14.07 -28.64
CA GLU A 331 -8.76 14.56 -29.19
C GLU A 331 -9.98 13.63 -28.91
N ASP A 332 -9.72 12.39 -28.48
CA ASP A 332 -10.71 11.36 -28.18
C ASP A 332 -11.16 11.26 -26.70
N TYR A 333 -10.62 12.06 -25.77
CA TYR A 333 -10.98 11.94 -24.34
C TYR A 333 -12.32 12.62 -24.01
N THR A 334 -13.42 11.95 -24.37
CA THR A 334 -14.70 12.20 -23.68
C THR A 334 -14.58 11.66 -22.27
N ALA A 335 -14.59 12.55 -21.28
CA ALA A 335 -14.58 12.20 -19.86
C ALA A 335 -15.69 11.16 -19.61
N LYS A 336 -15.30 9.89 -19.44
CA LYS A 336 -16.22 8.84 -18.99
C LYS A 336 -16.65 9.24 -17.57
N SER A 337 -17.86 9.79 -17.50
CA SER A 337 -18.54 10.38 -16.34
C SER A 337 -18.62 9.43 -15.15
#